data_AF-A0A9X8D495-F1
#
_entry.id   AF-A0A9X8D495-F1
#
_cell.length_a   1.000
_cell.length_b   1.000
_cell.length_c   1.000
_cell.angle_alpha   90.00
_cell.angle_beta   90.00
_cell.angle_gamma   90.00
#
_symmetry.space_group_name_H-M   'P 1'
#
loop_
_entity.id
_entity.type
_entity.pdbx_description
1 polymer ?
#
loop_
_entity_poly.entity_id
_entity_poly.type
_entity_poly.pdbx_seq_one_letter_code
_entity_poly.pdbx_strand_id
1 'polypeptide(L)'
;MMTALRLVLANWQLAVIAALLALLGLQTIRVAEGKTALAEEHQARATETSDRNRAALREAERVAGLQLTHAAQQQEIVDVYTRIVQTLEAGRADDAARADRLSRQFAASAARDRQAARSDPVACERVADRSEVLAGAAAEGGQLLIEARRALEGRDAEVALLLGLVENDRALLAPSK
;
A
#
# COMPACT_ATOMS: atom_id res chain seq x y z
N MET A 1 -20.61 102.30 -6.58
CA MET A 1 -19.96 101.27 -7.43
C MET A 1 -19.12 100.26 -6.64
N MET A 2 -18.35 100.65 -5.62
CA MET A 2 -17.50 99.72 -4.84
C MET A 2 -18.26 98.68 -3.98
N THR A 3 -19.51 98.93 -3.58
CA THR A 3 -20.32 98.02 -2.76
C THR A 3 -20.95 96.87 -3.56
N ALA A 4 -21.39 97.13 -4.79
CA ALA A 4 -21.94 96.10 -5.68
C ALA A 4 -20.89 95.06 -6.10
N LEU A 5 -19.64 95.49 -6.33
CA LEU A 5 -18.53 94.60 -6.68
C LEU A 5 -18.16 93.64 -5.53
N ARG A 6 -18.24 94.10 -4.27
CA ARG A 6 -17.98 93.27 -3.08
C ARG A 6 -19.05 92.22 -2.83
N LEU A 7 -20.32 92.55 -3.09
CA LEU A 7 -21.44 91.60 -3.01
C LEU A 7 -21.34 90.51 -4.07
N VAL A 8 -20.97 90.87 -5.30
CA VAL A 8 -20.76 89.90 -6.39
C VAL A 8 -19.57 88.99 -6.09
N LEU A 9 -18.44 89.53 -5.60
CA LEU A 9 -17.29 88.72 -5.18
C LEU A 9 -17.63 87.77 -4.03
N ALA A 10 -18.34 88.24 -3.00
CA ALA A 10 -18.75 87.41 -1.86
C ALA A 10 -19.70 86.28 -2.29
N ASN A 11 -20.62 86.54 -3.22
CA ASN A 11 -21.54 85.54 -3.75
C ASN A 11 -20.80 84.47 -4.57
N TRP A 12 -19.76 84.87 -5.31
CA TRP A 12 -18.88 83.95 -6.05
C TRP A 12 -18.04 83.07 -5.11
N GLN A 13 -17.53 83.63 -4.01
CA GLN A 13 -16.80 82.87 -2.99
C GLN A 13 -17.68 81.81 -2.31
N LEU A 14 -18.93 82.14 -1.97
CA LEU A 14 -19.88 81.17 -1.41
C LEU A 14 -20.19 80.04 -2.39
N ALA A 15 -20.33 80.35 -3.69
CA ALA A 15 -20.55 79.34 -4.73
C ALA A 15 -19.36 78.38 -4.86
N VAL A 16 -18.12 78.88 -4.77
CA VAL A 16 -16.91 78.04 -4.80
C VAL A 16 -16.82 77.15 -3.55
N ILE A 17 -17.10 77.68 -2.37
CA ILE A 17 -17.11 76.90 -1.12
C ILE A 17 -18.18 75.80 -1.17
N ALA A 18 -19.37 76.10 -1.65
CA ALA A 18 -20.44 75.12 -1.83
C ALA A 18 -20.04 74.02 -2.82
N ALA A 19 -19.39 74.38 -3.94
CA ALA A 19 -18.89 73.43 -4.92
C ALA A 19 -17.80 72.51 -4.32
N LEU A 20 -16.88 73.06 -3.53
CA LEU A 20 -15.83 72.27 -2.84
C LEU A 20 -16.41 71.31 -1.80
N LEU A 21 -17.39 71.75 -1.01
CA LEU A 21 -18.08 70.89 -0.05
C LEU A 21 -18.87 69.77 -0.75
N ALA A 22 -19.51 70.06 -1.88
CA ALA A 22 -20.18 69.04 -2.68
C ALA A 22 -19.16 68.02 -3.23
N LEU A 23 -17.98 68.47 -3.68
CA LEU A 23 -16.91 67.61 -4.19
C LEU A 23 -16.31 66.72 -3.10
N LEU A 24 -16.10 67.28 -1.90
CA LEU A 24 -15.67 66.54 -0.70
C LEU A 24 -16.70 65.50 -0.28
N GLY A 25 -18.00 65.86 -0.27
CA GLY A 25 -19.10 64.94 -0.03
C GLY A 25 -19.08 63.77 -1.02
N LEU A 26 -18.92 64.06 -2.32
CA LEU A 26 -18.82 63.04 -3.36
C LEU A 26 -17.60 62.12 -3.17
N GLN A 27 -16.44 62.67 -2.78
CA GLN A 27 -15.26 61.87 -2.45
C GLN A 27 -15.49 60.98 -1.23
N THR A 28 -16.13 61.48 -0.17
CA THR A 28 -16.41 60.67 1.02
C THR A 28 -17.31 59.48 0.74
N ILE A 29 -18.31 59.64 -0.13
CA ILE A 29 -19.20 58.55 -0.58
C ILE A 29 -18.39 57.51 -1.35
N ARG A 30 -17.58 57.92 -2.34
CA ARG A 30 -16.72 56.98 -3.11
C ARG A 30 -15.73 56.22 -2.24
N VAL A 31 -15.15 56.88 -1.23
CA VAL A 31 -14.22 56.23 -0.29
C VAL A 31 -14.96 55.26 0.62
N ALA A 32 -16.18 55.59 1.05
CA ALA A 32 -17.01 54.68 1.84
C ALA A 32 -17.39 53.42 1.02
N GLU A 33 -17.84 53.59 -0.21
CA GLU A 33 -18.14 52.49 -1.15
C GLU A 33 -16.91 51.61 -1.43
N GLY A 34 -15.74 52.22 -1.61
CA GLY A 34 -14.49 51.49 -1.78
C GLY A 34 -14.09 50.67 -0.54
N LYS A 35 -14.32 51.20 0.66
CA LYS A 35 -14.06 50.48 1.92
C LYS A 35 -15.04 49.33 2.13
N THR A 36 -16.32 49.49 1.79
CA THR A 36 -17.30 48.42 1.89
C THR A 36 -17.00 47.30 0.89
N ALA A 37 -16.69 47.64 -0.36
CA ALA A 37 -16.28 46.65 -1.36
C ALA A 37 -15.01 45.89 -0.95
N LEU A 38 -14.03 46.58 -0.35
CA LEU A 38 -12.82 45.94 0.16
C LEU A 38 -13.11 45.01 1.36
N ALA A 39 -13.99 45.43 2.28
CA ALA A 39 -14.39 44.60 3.41
C ALA A 39 -15.15 43.34 2.96
N GLU A 40 -16.04 43.46 1.97
CA GLU A 40 -16.74 42.34 1.34
C GLU A 40 -15.78 41.37 0.67
N GLU A 41 -14.79 41.87 -0.08
CA GLU A 41 -13.75 41.04 -0.71
C GLU A 41 -12.89 40.32 0.34
N HIS A 42 -12.50 40.98 1.43
CA HIS A 42 -11.78 40.33 2.53
C HIS A 42 -12.62 39.24 3.20
N GLN A 43 -13.90 39.48 3.42
CA GLN A 43 -14.82 38.50 4.01
C GLN A 43 -15.05 37.31 3.06
N ALA A 44 -15.21 37.57 1.76
CA ALA A 44 -15.32 36.54 0.73
C ALA A 44 -14.06 35.66 0.69
N ARG A 45 -12.87 36.27 0.71
CA ARG A 45 -11.59 35.54 0.75
C ARG A 45 -11.40 34.73 2.03
N ALA A 46 -11.80 35.28 3.18
CA ALA A 46 -11.73 34.55 4.45
C ALA A 46 -12.63 33.31 4.43
N THR A 47 -13.84 33.44 3.88
CA THR A 47 -14.80 32.35 3.70
C THR A 47 -14.25 31.29 2.75
N GLU A 48 -13.76 31.71 1.58
CA GLU A 48 -13.16 30.82 0.58
C GLU A 48 -11.95 30.06 1.15
N THR A 49 -11.09 30.74 1.91
CA THR A 49 -9.94 30.12 2.57
C THR A 49 -10.38 29.10 3.61
N SER A 50 -11.38 29.43 4.43
CA SER A 50 -11.96 28.51 5.40
C SER A 50 -12.52 27.25 4.72
N ASP A 51 -13.25 27.40 3.61
CA ASP A 51 -13.87 26.28 2.91
C ASP A 51 -12.83 25.40 2.22
N ARG A 52 -11.79 26.01 1.62
CA ARG A 52 -10.60 25.28 1.12
C ARG A 52 -9.91 24.48 2.22
N ASN A 53 -9.68 25.09 3.38
CA ASN A 53 -9.04 24.43 4.52
C ASN A 53 -9.87 23.25 5.04
N ARG A 54 -11.21 23.40 5.13
CA ARG A 54 -12.12 22.32 5.53
C ARG A 54 -12.12 21.18 4.51
N ALA A 55 -12.10 21.49 3.21
CA ALA A 55 -12.01 20.48 2.16
C ALA A 55 -10.68 19.72 2.23
N ALA A 56 -9.57 20.46 2.41
CA ALA A 56 -8.23 19.88 2.57
C ALA A 56 -8.14 18.98 3.82
N LEU A 57 -8.74 19.39 4.95
CA LEU A 57 -8.76 18.59 6.18
C LEU A 57 -9.51 17.26 5.98
N ARG A 58 -10.71 17.30 5.39
CA ARG A 58 -11.49 16.09 5.10
C ARG A 58 -10.74 15.13 4.19
N GLU A 59 -10.06 15.67 3.19
CA GLU A 59 -9.24 14.87 2.28
C GLU A 59 -8.01 14.28 2.99
N ALA A 60 -7.36 15.04 3.86
CA ALA A 60 -6.25 14.55 4.68
C ALA A 60 -6.68 13.43 5.63
N GLU A 61 -7.82 13.57 6.32
CA GLU A 61 -8.40 12.54 7.18
C GLU A 61 -8.73 11.27 6.39
N ARG A 62 -9.32 11.42 5.18
CA ARG A 62 -9.63 10.32 4.28
C ARG A 62 -8.37 9.57 3.86
N VAL A 63 -7.34 10.29 3.41
CA VAL A 63 -6.07 9.69 2.99
C VAL A 63 -5.36 9.02 4.17
N ALA A 64 -5.36 9.63 5.35
CA ALA A 64 -4.80 9.04 6.55
C ALA A 64 -5.50 7.72 6.93
N GLY A 65 -6.83 7.68 6.86
CA GLY A 65 -7.61 6.46 7.10
C GLY A 65 -7.30 5.34 6.11
N LEU A 66 -7.15 5.67 4.83
CA LEU A 66 -6.74 4.71 3.81
C LEU A 66 -5.32 4.18 4.05
N GLN A 67 -4.36 5.06 4.38
CA GLN A 67 -2.99 4.66 4.69
C GLN A 67 -2.89 3.77 5.92
N LEU A 68 -3.65 4.07 6.97
CA LEU A 68 -3.70 3.22 8.17
C LEU A 68 -4.26 1.82 7.85
N THR A 69 -5.33 1.76 7.06
CA THR A 69 -5.94 0.49 6.64
C THR A 69 -4.99 -0.32 5.77
N HIS A 70 -4.35 0.32 4.79
CA HIS A 70 -3.36 -0.30 3.91
C HIS A 70 -2.17 -0.84 4.72
N ALA A 71 -1.64 -0.07 5.67
CA ALA A 71 -0.54 -0.50 6.52
C ALA A 71 -0.90 -1.70 7.40
N ALA A 72 -2.12 -1.70 7.98
CA ALA A 72 -2.59 -2.82 8.79
C ALA A 72 -2.73 -4.11 7.95
N GLN A 73 -3.30 -4.00 6.75
CA GLN A 73 -3.43 -5.13 5.82
C GLN A 73 -2.05 -5.63 5.33
N GLN A 74 -1.13 -4.72 5.05
CA GLN A 74 0.25 -5.04 4.68
C GLN A 74 0.93 -5.87 5.78
N GLN A 75 0.76 -5.46 7.04
CA GLN A 75 1.32 -6.18 8.18
C GLN A 75 0.71 -7.57 8.30
N GLU A 76 -0.61 -7.71 8.18
CA GLU A 76 -1.29 -9.01 8.25
C GLU A 76 -0.80 -9.97 7.17
N ILE A 77 -0.63 -9.49 5.94
CA ILE A 77 -0.09 -10.28 4.81
C ILE A 77 1.31 -10.81 5.15
N VAL A 78 2.19 -9.96 5.68
CA VAL A 78 3.56 -10.33 6.07
C VAL A 78 3.56 -11.30 7.25
N ASP A 79 2.67 -11.12 8.22
CA ASP A 79 2.54 -12.00 9.40
C ASP A 79 2.06 -13.40 9.00
N VAL A 80 1.12 -13.50 8.06
CA VAL A 80 0.68 -14.79 7.49
C VAL A 80 1.86 -15.49 6.80
N TYR A 81 2.58 -14.78 5.92
CA TYR A 81 3.75 -15.34 5.25
C TYR A 81 4.81 -15.82 6.25
N THR A 82 5.11 -15.01 7.26
CA THR A 82 6.09 -15.34 8.30
C THR A 82 5.70 -16.63 9.03
N ARG A 83 4.42 -16.79 9.41
CA ARG A 83 3.92 -18.01 10.05
C ARG A 83 4.02 -19.24 9.15
N ILE A 84 3.73 -19.10 7.86
CA ILE A 84 3.86 -20.19 6.89
C ILE A 84 5.33 -20.62 6.79
N VAL A 85 6.25 -19.68 6.59
CA VAL A 85 7.69 -19.97 6.52
C VAL A 85 8.16 -20.68 7.79
N GLN A 86 7.83 -20.16 8.97
CA GLN A 86 8.19 -20.81 10.24
C GLN A 86 7.69 -22.26 10.34
N THR A 87 6.47 -22.52 9.86
CA THR A 87 5.89 -23.88 9.85
C THR A 87 6.67 -24.80 8.90
N LEU A 88 7.01 -24.32 7.71
CA LEU A 88 7.83 -25.07 6.74
C LEU A 88 9.24 -25.32 7.29
N GLU A 89 9.83 -24.35 7.99
CA GLU A 89 11.14 -24.49 8.62
C GLU A 89 11.13 -25.52 9.76
N ALA A 90 10.10 -25.50 10.61
CA ALA A 90 9.92 -26.49 11.68
C ALA A 90 9.81 -27.92 11.13
N GLY A 91 9.15 -28.10 9.98
CA GLY A 91 9.02 -29.40 9.32
C GLY A 91 10.32 -29.94 8.68
N ARG A 92 11.38 -29.13 8.59
CA ARG A 92 12.62 -29.54 7.86
C ARG A 92 13.29 -30.76 8.46
N ALA A 93 13.32 -30.87 9.79
CA ALA A 93 13.92 -32.02 10.46
C ALA A 93 13.10 -33.29 10.21
N ASP A 94 11.77 -33.18 10.21
CA ASP A 94 10.86 -34.31 10.04
C ASP A 94 10.92 -34.91 8.64
N ASP A 95 10.99 -34.10 7.57
CA ASP A 95 11.16 -34.72 6.24
C ASP A 95 12.57 -35.23 6.00
N ALA A 96 13.61 -34.63 6.61
CA ALA A 96 14.95 -35.21 6.54
C ALA A 96 14.96 -36.60 7.19
N ALA A 97 14.31 -36.73 8.36
CA ALA A 97 14.12 -38.02 9.02
C ALA A 97 13.24 -38.97 8.18
N ARG A 98 12.24 -38.46 7.44
CA ARG A 98 11.41 -39.27 6.54
C ARG A 98 12.20 -39.80 5.34
N ALA A 99 13.02 -38.96 4.71
CA ALA A 99 13.89 -39.34 3.60
C ALA A 99 14.89 -40.42 4.05
N ASP A 100 15.52 -40.22 5.20
CA ASP A 100 16.44 -41.20 5.78
C ASP A 100 15.74 -42.53 6.12
N ARG A 101 14.53 -42.49 6.70
CA ARG A 101 13.72 -43.70 6.94
C ARG A 101 13.39 -44.43 5.65
N LEU A 102 12.99 -43.72 4.60
CA LEU A 102 12.70 -44.31 3.29
C LEU A 102 13.93 -44.98 2.68
N SER A 103 15.07 -44.29 2.70
CA SER A 103 16.35 -44.84 2.24
C SER A 103 16.71 -46.13 2.97
N ARG A 104 16.60 -46.15 4.31
CA ARG A 104 16.83 -47.36 5.12
C ARG A 104 15.85 -48.49 4.80
N GLN A 105 14.58 -48.18 4.54
CA GLN A 105 13.58 -49.19 4.17
C GLN A 105 13.89 -49.84 2.81
N PHE A 106 14.29 -49.04 1.81
CA PHE A 106 14.70 -49.56 0.50
C PHE A 106 15.98 -50.39 0.59
N ALA A 107 16.99 -49.91 1.33
CA ALA A 107 18.21 -50.67 1.57
C ALA A 107 17.94 -52.02 2.28
N ALA A 108 17.06 -52.02 3.29
CA ALA A 108 16.65 -53.24 3.97
C ALA A 108 15.89 -54.21 3.04
N SER A 109 15.09 -53.68 2.10
CA SER A 109 14.42 -54.50 1.10
C SER A 109 15.41 -55.18 0.15
N ALA A 110 16.34 -54.41 -0.43
CA ALA A 110 17.37 -54.95 -1.31
C ALA A 110 18.24 -56.01 -0.60
N ALA A 111 18.56 -55.80 0.68
CA ALA A 111 19.30 -56.78 1.49
C ALA A 111 18.53 -58.09 1.68
N ARG A 112 17.21 -58.04 1.89
CA ARG A 112 16.36 -59.24 1.96
C ARG A 112 16.32 -60.00 0.63
N ASP A 113 16.24 -59.28 -0.47
CA ASP A 113 16.24 -59.89 -1.81
C ASP A 113 17.57 -60.59 -2.11
N ARG A 114 18.71 -59.98 -1.74
CA ARG A 114 20.03 -60.64 -1.79
C ARG A 114 20.10 -61.90 -0.92
N GLN A 115 19.49 -61.87 0.26
CA GLN A 115 19.49 -63.04 1.15
C GLN A 115 18.66 -64.19 0.56
N ALA A 116 17.50 -63.87 -0.02
CA ALA A 116 16.66 -64.85 -0.72
C ALA A 116 17.35 -65.44 -1.95
N ALA A 117 18.25 -64.68 -2.59
CA ALA A 117 18.95 -65.12 -3.77
C ALA A 117 19.98 -66.26 -3.58
N ARG A 118 20.26 -66.64 -2.33
CA ARG A 118 21.23 -67.70 -2.02
C ARG A 118 20.74 -69.11 -2.37
N SER A 119 19.45 -69.31 -2.63
CA SER A 119 18.88 -70.65 -2.90
C SER A 119 18.91 -71.10 -4.36
N ASP A 120 18.97 -70.17 -5.33
CA ASP A 120 19.23 -70.43 -6.76
C ASP A 120 20.15 -69.32 -7.31
N PRO A 121 21.47 -69.56 -7.40
CA PRO A 121 22.46 -68.48 -7.47
C PRO A 121 22.28 -67.57 -8.69
N VAL A 122 22.11 -68.13 -9.89
CA VAL A 122 22.25 -67.32 -11.12
C VAL A 122 20.96 -66.58 -11.49
N ALA A 123 19.79 -67.20 -11.28
CA ALA A 123 18.52 -66.53 -11.51
C ALA A 123 18.25 -65.49 -10.43
N CYS A 124 18.57 -65.81 -9.17
CA CYS A 124 18.27 -64.91 -8.07
C CYS A 124 19.32 -63.81 -7.86
N GLU A 125 20.60 -64.01 -8.21
CA GLU A 125 21.63 -62.96 -8.14
C GLU A 125 21.30 -61.79 -9.08
N ARG A 126 20.84 -62.07 -10.30
CA ARG A 126 20.33 -61.03 -11.22
C ARG A 126 19.11 -60.28 -10.67
N VAL A 127 18.23 -60.96 -9.93
CA VAL A 127 17.08 -60.32 -9.27
C VAL A 127 17.56 -59.43 -8.12
N ALA A 128 18.57 -59.86 -7.38
CA ALA A 128 19.13 -59.11 -6.26
C ALA A 128 19.92 -57.86 -6.70
N ASP A 129 20.70 -57.95 -7.78
CA ASP A 129 21.39 -56.78 -8.35
C ASP A 129 20.38 -55.76 -8.87
N ARG A 130 19.32 -56.25 -9.53
CA ARG A 130 18.24 -55.37 -10.00
C ARG A 130 17.50 -54.71 -8.84
N SER A 131 17.26 -55.43 -7.74
CA SER A 131 16.57 -54.84 -6.59
C SER A 131 17.41 -53.81 -5.86
N GLU A 132 18.73 -53.95 -5.83
CA GLU A 132 19.64 -52.90 -5.36
C GLU A 132 19.55 -51.63 -6.21
N VAL A 133 19.63 -51.74 -7.54
CA VAL A 133 19.53 -50.58 -8.43
C VAL A 133 18.16 -49.88 -8.26
N LEU A 134 17.08 -50.66 -8.19
CA LEU A 134 15.73 -50.12 -7.98
C LEU A 134 15.59 -49.47 -6.60
N ALA A 135 16.17 -50.05 -5.55
CA ALA A 135 16.16 -49.48 -4.21
C ALA A 135 16.94 -48.15 -4.15
N GLY A 136 18.09 -48.07 -4.81
CA GLY A 136 18.87 -46.84 -4.94
C GLY A 136 18.08 -45.74 -5.65
N ALA A 137 17.53 -46.05 -6.82
CA ALA A 137 16.72 -45.11 -7.60
C ALA A 137 15.45 -44.66 -6.84
N ALA A 138 14.81 -45.56 -6.09
CA ALA A 138 13.63 -45.24 -5.29
C ALA A 138 13.98 -44.33 -4.09
N ALA A 139 15.12 -44.56 -3.44
CA ALA A 139 15.61 -43.71 -2.36
C ALA A 139 15.95 -42.29 -2.87
N GLU A 140 16.68 -42.19 -3.98
CA GLU A 140 17.01 -40.92 -4.63
C GLU A 140 15.74 -40.18 -5.08
N GLY A 141 14.83 -40.87 -5.76
CA GLY A 141 13.55 -40.31 -6.17
C GLY A 141 12.71 -39.82 -4.98
N GLY A 142 12.69 -40.57 -3.88
CA GLY A 142 12.01 -40.15 -2.65
C GLY A 142 12.60 -38.87 -2.04
N GLN A 143 13.93 -38.73 -2.05
CA GLN A 143 14.59 -37.52 -1.60
C GLN A 143 14.26 -36.32 -2.50
N LEU A 144 14.37 -36.49 -3.82
CA LEU A 144 14.05 -35.44 -4.79
C LEU A 144 12.59 -34.97 -4.68
N LEU A 145 11.64 -35.88 -4.43
CA LEU A 145 10.23 -35.50 -4.24
C LEU A 145 10.01 -34.66 -2.98
N ILE A 146 10.70 -34.98 -1.89
CA ILE A 146 10.65 -34.20 -0.65
C ILE A 146 11.24 -32.80 -0.87
N GLU A 147 12.39 -32.71 -1.54
CA GLU A 147 13.03 -31.43 -1.89
C GLU A 147 12.17 -30.60 -2.83
N ALA A 148 11.60 -31.22 -3.87
CA ALA A 148 10.71 -30.56 -4.82
C ALA A 148 9.45 -30.03 -4.13
N ARG A 149 8.82 -30.83 -3.26
CA ARG A 149 7.66 -30.38 -2.48
C ARG A 149 7.99 -29.15 -1.64
N ARG A 150 9.13 -29.12 -0.95
CA ARG A 150 9.57 -27.95 -0.16
C ARG A 150 9.76 -26.71 -1.02
N ALA A 151 10.39 -26.87 -2.18
CA ALA A 151 10.58 -25.77 -3.11
C ALA A 151 9.24 -25.22 -3.61
N LEU A 152 8.27 -26.09 -3.89
CA LEU A 152 6.92 -25.69 -4.29
C LEU A 152 6.18 -24.99 -3.15
N GLU A 153 6.16 -25.56 -1.94
CA GLU A 153 5.52 -24.93 -0.77
C GLU A 153 6.10 -23.55 -0.45
N GLY A 154 7.42 -23.39 -0.56
CA GLY A 154 8.08 -22.09 -0.39
C GLY A 154 7.67 -21.09 -1.47
N ARG A 155 7.65 -21.52 -2.74
CA ARG A 155 7.23 -20.66 -3.87
C ARG A 155 5.77 -20.29 -3.79
N ASP A 156 4.89 -21.21 -3.41
CA ASP A 156 3.46 -20.93 -3.25
C ASP A 156 3.23 -19.90 -2.14
N ALA A 157 3.98 -19.98 -1.04
CA ALA A 157 3.96 -18.97 0.02
C ALA A 157 4.43 -17.59 -0.47
N GLU A 158 5.51 -17.53 -1.26
CA GLU A 158 5.99 -16.28 -1.87
C GLU A 158 4.99 -15.69 -2.87
N VAL A 159 4.39 -16.52 -3.72
CA VAL A 159 3.37 -16.09 -4.68
C VAL A 159 2.16 -15.52 -3.95
N ALA A 160 1.70 -16.20 -2.89
CA ALA A 160 0.59 -15.71 -2.08
C ALA A 160 0.92 -14.37 -1.40
N LEU A 161 2.14 -14.22 -0.85
CA LEU A 161 2.63 -12.95 -0.30
C LEU A 161 2.58 -11.83 -1.34
N LEU A 162 3.22 -12.04 -2.49
CA LEU A 162 3.33 -11.03 -3.54
C LEU A 162 1.97 -10.66 -4.13
N LEU A 163 1.10 -11.65 -4.35
CA LEU A 163 -0.25 -11.41 -4.81
C LEU A 163 -1.03 -10.57 -3.81
N GLY A 164 -0.98 -10.92 -2.52
CA GLY A 164 -1.63 -10.15 -1.46
C GLY A 164 -1.14 -8.70 -1.37
N LEU A 165 0.17 -8.46 -1.47
CA LEU A 165 0.73 -7.12 -1.49
C LEU A 165 0.23 -6.31 -2.70
N VAL A 166 0.25 -6.89 -3.90
CA VAL A 166 -0.23 -6.23 -5.11
C VAL A 166 -1.73 -5.93 -5.04
N GLU A 167 -2.52 -6.83 -4.47
CA GLU A 167 -3.96 -6.62 -4.26
C GLU A 167 -4.22 -5.49 -3.26
N ASN A 168 -3.47 -5.44 -2.15
CA ASN A 168 -3.54 -4.36 -1.15
C ASN A 168 -3.17 -3.00 -1.77
N ASP A 169 -2.07 -2.94 -2.53
CA ASP A 169 -1.63 -1.73 -3.21
C ASP A 169 -2.66 -1.25 -4.24
N ARG A 170 -3.25 -2.18 -5.00
CA ARG A 170 -4.34 -1.84 -5.93
C ARG A 170 -5.58 -1.34 -5.23
N ALA A 171 -5.92 -1.88 -4.06
CA ALA A 171 -7.05 -1.41 -3.27
C ALA A 171 -6.83 0.02 -2.76
N LEU A 172 -5.60 0.37 -2.37
CA LEU A 172 -5.23 1.73 -1.97
C LEU A 172 -5.36 2.74 -3.12
N LEU A 173 -5.00 2.32 -4.34
CA LEU A 173 -5.03 3.16 -5.55
C LEU A 173 -6.40 3.18 -6.25
N ALA A 174 -7.32 2.30 -5.86
CA ALA A 174 -8.63 2.21 -6.48
C ALA A 174 -9.42 3.52 -6.24
N PRO A 175 -10.15 4.02 -7.26
CA PRO A 175 -11.00 5.18 -7.07
C PRO A 175 -12.02 4.90 -5.98
N SER A 176 -12.11 5.79 -4.99
CA SER A 176 -13.16 5.72 -3.96
C SER A 176 -14.53 5.77 -4.64
N LYS A 177 -15.35 4.76 -4.40
CA LYS A 177 -16.77 4.75 -4.83
C LYS A 177 -17.56 5.82 -4.13
#